data_AF-A0A9D8DPG6-F1
#
_entry.id   AF-A0A9D8DPG6-F1
#
_cell.length_a   1.000
_cell.length_b   1.000
_cell.length_c   1.000
_cell.angle_alpha   90.00
_cell.angle_beta   90.00
_cell.angle_gamma   90.00
#
_symmetry.space_group_name_H-M   'P 1'
#
loop_
_entity.id
_entity.type
_entity.pdbx_description
1 polymer ?
#
loop_
_entity_poly.entity_id
_entity_poly.type
_entity_poly.pdbx_seq_one_letter_code
_entity_poly.pdbx_strand_id
1 'polypeptide(L)'
;MLGRTDGTLPAGRPGLRVGRVPVACETGGVPTEPPESAWLFPPVDEADEYGVVAFGADLEPGTLLAAYRQGLFPMHVQRRRLGWWSPDPRAVLPRGGLRVSRSLRRSLRRFEVRVDTAFTEVMQRCGDPRRAQGWINRDIVAAYRRLFDLGWAHSVETWLDGELVGGLYGVAVGGLFAGESMFHRVDDASKVALVALVELLDDHDATLLDCQWRTEHLATLGVV
;
A
#
# COMPACT_ATOMS: atom_id res chain seq x y z
N MET A 1 36.19 34.97 -17.33
CA MET A 1 36.03 33.72 -18.09
C MET A 1 35.30 32.73 -17.17
N LEU A 2 33.97 32.87 -17.09
CA LEU A 2 33.10 32.04 -16.24
C LEU A 2 32.81 30.75 -17.00
N GLY A 3 33.53 29.68 -16.65
CA GLY A 3 33.30 28.34 -17.17
C GLY A 3 32.06 27.74 -16.53
N ARG A 4 31.01 27.58 -17.33
CA ARG A 4 29.83 26.75 -17.03
C ARG A 4 30.30 25.30 -16.90
N THR A 5 30.11 24.68 -15.75
CA THR A 5 30.13 23.22 -15.64
C THR A 5 28.71 22.72 -15.81
N ASP A 6 28.44 22.16 -16.99
CA ASP A 6 27.32 21.28 -17.27
C ASP A 6 27.35 20.12 -16.27
N GLY A 7 26.52 20.21 -15.24
CA GLY A 7 26.22 19.12 -14.32
C GLY A 7 25.18 18.21 -14.96
N THR A 8 25.56 17.48 -16.00
CA THR A 8 24.78 16.36 -16.51
C THR A 8 24.58 15.37 -15.36
N LEU A 9 23.36 15.30 -14.83
CA LEU A 9 22.96 14.28 -13.86
C LEU A 9 23.36 12.90 -14.40
N PRO A 10 24.07 12.06 -13.64
CA PRO A 10 24.44 10.74 -14.12
C PRO A 10 23.17 9.96 -14.45
N ALA A 11 23.13 9.46 -15.69
CA ALA A 11 22.09 8.58 -16.20
C ALA A 11 21.73 7.52 -15.15
N GLY A 12 20.42 7.37 -14.91
CA GLY A 12 19.86 6.47 -13.91
C GLY A 12 20.54 5.11 -13.96
N ARG A 13 20.92 4.60 -12.78
CA ARG A 13 21.38 3.21 -12.64
C ARG A 13 20.34 2.32 -13.32
N PRO A 14 20.74 1.36 -14.17
CA PRO A 14 19.79 0.45 -14.79
C PRO A 14 19.04 -0.27 -13.67
N GLY A 15 17.74 0.02 -13.59
CA GLY A 15 16.83 -0.61 -12.64
C GLY A 15 17.03 -2.11 -12.71
N LEU A 16 17.23 -2.72 -11.56
CA LEU A 16 17.27 -4.16 -11.41
C LEU A 16 15.96 -4.69 -11.98
N ARG A 17 15.95 -5.18 -13.23
CA ARG A 17 14.89 -6.06 -13.71
C ARG A 17 15.04 -7.34 -12.91
N VAL A 18 14.40 -7.38 -11.75
CA VAL A 18 13.98 -8.64 -11.16
C VAL A 18 13.22 -9.33 -12.30
N GLY A 19 13.66 -10.53 -12.68
CA GLY A 19 13.01 -11.23 -13.79
C GLY A 19 11.51 -11.27 -13.52
N ARG A 20 10.70 -10.85 -14.50
CA ARG A 20 9.23 -10.68 -14.39
C ARG A 20 8.68 -11.72 -13.41
N VAL A 21 8.18 -11.24 -12.28
CA VAL A 21 7.34 -12.08 -11.45
C VAL A 21 6.18 -12.52 -12.34
N PRO A 22 5.94 -13.83 -12.54
CA PRO A 22 4.79 -14.29 -13.30
C PRO A 22 3.54 -13.93 -12.50
N VAL A 23 2.92 -12.82 -12.86
CA VAL A 23 1.66 -12.37 -12.28
C VAL A 23 0.53 -12.92 -13.14
N ALA A 24 -0.30 -13.78 -12.55
CA ALA A 24 -1.64 -14.00 -13.07
C ALA A 24 -2.45 -12.74 -12.72
N CYS A 25 -2.59 -11.85 -13.70
CA CYS A 25 -3.36 -10.61 -13.54
C CYS A 25 -4.74 -10.84 -14.15
N GLU A 26 -5.78 -10.87 -13.31
CA GLU A 26 -7.17 -10.63 -13.73
C GLU A 26 -7.57 -9.23 -13.26
N THR A 27 -6.73 -8.20 -13.49
CA THR A 27 -7.15 -6.84 -13.18
C THR A 27 -8.15 -6.37 -14.22
N GLY A 28 -9.37 -6.18 -13.71
CA GLY A 28 -10.54 -5.67 -14.43
C GLY A 28 -10.35 -4.26 -14.96
N GLY A 29 -11.35 -3.80 -15.72
CA GLY A 29 -11.32 -2.54 -16.45
C GLY A 29 -11.18 -1.28 -15.58
N VAL A 30 -11.40 -0.13 -16.23
CA VAL A 30 -11.33 1.19 -15.59
C VAL A 30 -12.11 1.20 -14.26
N PRO A 31 -11.51 1.65 -13.14
CA PRO A 31 -12.20 1.73 -11.85
C PRO A 31 -13.50 2.53 -11.96
N THR A 32 -14.53 2.10 -11.24
CA THR A 32 -15.84 2.76 -11.25
C THR A 32 -15.90 3.80 -10.13
N GLU A 33 -16.10 5.07 -10.47
CA GLU A 33 -16.27 6.13 -9.48
C GLU A 33 -17.59 5.93 -8.69
N PRO A 34 -17.54 5.91 -7.36
CA PRO A 34 -18.73 5.88 -6.51
C PRO A 34 -19.39 7.28 -6.41
N PRO A 35 -20.60 7.38 -5.81
CA PRO A 35 -21.16 8.67 -5.40
C PRO A 35 -20.19 9.47 -4.53
N GLU A 36 -20.27 10.79 -4.62
CA GLU A 36 -19.43 11.69 -3.84
C GLU A 36 -19.67 11.53 -2.33
N SER A 37 -18.62 11.84 -1.54
CA SER A 37 -18.70 11.89 -0.09
C SER A 37 -19.75 12.90 0.38
N ALA A 38 -20.60 12.50 1.33
CA ALA A 38 -21.47 13.43 2.06
C ALA A 38 -20.70 14.26 3.12
N TRP A 39 -19.42 13.95 3.32
CA TRP A 39 -18.56 14.52 4.35
C TRP A 39 -17.43 15.35 3.73
N LEU A 40 -17.15 16.48 4.36
CA LEU A 40 -15.96 17.28 4.12
C LEU A 40 -14.95 17.03 5.25
N PHE A 41 -13.69 16.81 4.88
CA PHE A 41 -12.60 16.69 5.85
C PHE A 41 -11.98 18.05 6.12
N PRO A 42 -11.53 18.32 7.35
CA PRO A 42 -10.63 19.44 7.62
C PRO A 42 -9.34 19.32 6.79
N PRO A 43 -8.67 20.45 6.52
CA PRO A 43 -7.32 20.46 5.96
C PRO A 43 -6.35 19.56 6.74
N VAL A 44 -5.42 18.89 6.04
CA VAL A 44 -4.49 17.94 6.67
C VAL A 44 -3.43 18.61 7.56
N ASP A 45 -3.18 19.90 7.39
CA ASP A 45 -2.30 20.70 8.26
C ASP A 45 -2.94 21.07 9.60
N GLU A 46 -4.22 20.76 9.79
CA GLU A 46 -4.91 20.83 11.09
C GLU A 46 -4.78 19.53 11.91
N ALA A 47 -4.00 18.55 11.43
CA ALA A 47 -3.74 17.32 12.18
C ALA A 47 -3.10 17.61 13.55
N ASP A 48 -3.50 16.85 14.58
CA ASP A 48 -2.88 16.93 15.90
C ASP A 48 -1.44 16.35 15.92
N GLU A 49 -0.78 16.38 17.09
CA GLU A 49 0.60 15.85 17.24
C GLU A 49 0.75 14.35 16.92
N TYR A 50 -0.36 13.61 16.84
CA TYR A 50 -0.41 12.20 16.48
C TYR A 50 -0.86 11.97 15.03
N GLY A 51 -1.10 13.05 14.28
CA GLY A 51 -1.57 13.02 12.91
C GLY A 51 -3.07 12.82 12.76
N VAL A 52 -3.88 12.94 13.83
CA VAL A 52 -5.34 12.81 13.74
C VAL A 52 -5.94 14.11 13.21
N VAL A 53 -6.71 14.02 12.12
CA VAL A 53 -7.40 15.16 11.50
C VAL A 53 -8.86 15.23 11.93
N ALA A 54 -9.55 14.09 11.98
CA ALA A 54 -10.97 14.06 12.31
C ALA A 54 -11.40 12.72 12.92
N PHE A 55 -12.60 12.72 13.50
CA PHE A 55 -13.29 11.52 13.96
C PHE A 55 -14.73 11.50 13.46
N GLY A 56 -15.27 10.31 13.19
CA GLY A 56 -16.61 10.11 12.64
C GLY A 56 -16.59 9.93 11.13
N ALA A 57 -17.57 10.53 10.43
CA ALA A 57 -17.93 10.24 9.04
C ALA A 57 -18.38 8.77 8.85
N ASP A 58 -18.21 8.23 7.65
CA ASP A 58 -18.54 6.84 7.31
C ASP A 58 -17.40 6.18 6.51
N LEU A 59 -17.59 4.90 6.18
CA LEU A 59 -16.67 4.12 5.35
C LEU A 59 -17.25 3.86 3.96
N GLU A 60 -18.09 4.77 3.45
CA GLU A 60 -18.59 4.66 2.09
C GLU A 60 -17.46 4.89 1.08
N PRO A 61 -17.49 4.21 -0.08
CA PRO A 61 -16.43 4.31 -1.08
C PRO A 61 -16.08 5.74 -1.48
N GLY A 62 -17.10 6.61 -1.66
CA GLY A 62 -16.89 8.02 -1.99
C GLY A 62 -16.11 8.79 -0.92
N THR A 63 -16.41 8.53 0.36
CA THR A 63 -15.74 9.15 1.49
C THR A 63 -14.30 8.66 1.64
N LEU A 64 -14.06 7.36 1.44
CA LEU A 64 -12.71 6.79 1.43
C LEU A 64 -11.85 7.38 0.30
N LEU A 65 -12.36 7.42 -0.92
CA LEU A 65 -11.62 7.99 -2.05
C LEU A 65 -11.38 9.49 -1.87
N ALA A 66 -12.36 10.23 -1.36
CA ALA A 66 -12.20 11.65 -1.03
C ALA A 66 -11.09 11.85 0.03
N ALA A 67 -11.01 10.97 1.03
CA ALA A 67 -9.95 10.98 2.03
C ALA A 67 -8.58 10.69 1.41
N TYR A 68 -8.42 9.60 0.65
CA TYR A 68 -7.14 9.26 0.01
C TYR A 68 -6.63 10.36 -0.92
N ARG A 69 -7.52 10.99 -1.69
CA ARG A 69 -7.18 12.13 -2.57
C ARG A 69 -6.64 13.34 -1.80
N GLN A 70 -7.01 13.48 -0.53
CA GLN A 70 -6.54 14.54 0.37
C GLN A 70 -5.34 14.09 1.22
N GLY A 71 -4.85 12.85 1.05
CA GLY A 71 -3.80 12.30 1.89
C GLY A 71 -4.28 11.81 3.25
N LEU A 72 -5.57 11.51 3.41
CA LEU A 72 -6.13 10.94 4.64
C LEU A 72 -6.33 9.42 4.48
N PHE A 73 -6.25 8.70 5.59
CA PHE A 73 -6.63 7.29 5.64
C PHE A 73 -7.35 6.95 6.96
N PRO A 74 -8.28 5.96 6.93
CA PRO A 74 -9.07 5.60 8.09
C PRO A 74 -8.38 4.56 8.97
N MET A 75 -8.62 4.65 10.27
CA MET A 75 -8.37 3.57 11.23
C MET A 75 -9.40 3.63 12.37
N HIS A 76 -9.55 2.54 13.11
CA HIS A 76 -10.35 2.56 14.32
C HIS A 76 -9.47 2.78 15.55
N VAL A 77 -9.74 3.84 16.31
CA VAL A 77 -9.20 4.00 17.66
C VAL A 77 -9.90 3.00 18.58
N GLN A 78 -9.12 2.15 19.23
CA GLN A 78 -9.60 1.12 20.17
C GLN A 78 -10.71 0.23 19.58
N ARG A 79 -10.70 0.02 18.25
CA ARG A 79 -11.71 -0.76 17.50
C ARG A 79 -13.16 -0.23 17.62
N ARG A 80 -13.35 1.03 18.05
CA ARG A 80 -14.68 1.60 18.35
C ARG A 80 -14.99 2.91 17.65
N ARG A 81 -13.99 3.78 17.48
CA ARG A 81 -14.20 5.12 16.89
C ARG A 81 -13.40 5.23 15.62
N LEU A 82 -14.07 5.51 14.50
CA LEU A 82 -13.43 5.84 13.23
C LEU A 82 -12.72 7.19 13.37
N GLY A 83 -11.43 7.21 13.04
CA GLY A 83 -10.66 8.42 12.86
C GLY A 83 -10.12 8.54 11.43
N TRP A 84 -9.51 9.67 11.15
CA TRP A 84 -8.87 9.98 9.87
C TRP A 84 -7.51 10.59 10.16
N TRP A 85 -6.47 10.02 9.57
CA TRP A 85 -5.07 10.37 9.87
C TRP A 85 -4.35 10.94 8.66
N SER A 86 -3.46 11.89 8.95
CA SER A 86 -2.40 12.37 8.07
C SER A 86 -1.15 12.68 8.90
N PRO A 87 -0.26 11.71 9.14
CA PRO A 87 0.92 11.93 9.98
C PRO A 87 1.95 12.81 9.29
N ASP A 88 2.64 13.62 10.09
CA ASP A 88 3.83 14.39 9.72
C ASP A 88 4.97 14.08 10.71
N PRO A 89 6.08 13.45 10.28
CA PRO A 89 6.41 13.05 8.91
C PRO A 89 5.59 11.85 8.40
N ARG A 90 5.26 11.88 7.09
CA ARG A 90 4.63 10.78 6.34
C ARG A 90 5.67 9.84 5.75
N ALA A 91 5.53 8.54 5.98
CA ALA A 91 6.45 7.55 5.43
C ALA A 91 6.08 7.12 4.02
N VAL A 92 7.07 7.11 3.12
CA VAL A 92 6.87 6.72 1.72
C VAL A 92 8.01 5.82 1.23
N LEU A 93 7.74 5.01 0.22
CA LEU A 93 8.78 4.40 -0.60
C LEU A 93 8.91 5.21 -1.90
N PRO A 94 9.98 6.03 -2.05
CA PRO A 94 10.21 6.78 -3.28
C PRO A 94 10.42 5.82 -4.46
N ARG A 95 10.03 6.24 -5.66
CA ARG A 95 10.33 5.50 -6.89
C ARG A 95 11.82 5.21 -7.01
N GLY A 96 12.19 3.97 -7.31
CA GLY A 96 13.57 3.51 -7.34
C GLY A 96 14.27 3.40 -5.97
N GLY A 97 13.56 3.66 -4.87
CA GLY A 97 14.07 3.58 -3.50
C GLY A 97 14.12 2.17 -2.92
N LEU A 98 13.48 1.19 -3.56
CA LEU A 98 13.39 -0.19 -3.07
C LEU A 98 14.77 -0.84 -2.90
N ARG A 99 15.03 -1.33 -1.68
CA ARG A 99 16.26 -2.03 -1.31
C ARG A 99 16.02 -3.52 -1.22
N VAL A 100 16.49 -4.26 -2.24
CA VAL A 100 16.41 -5.72 -2.26
C VAL A 100 17.76 -6.33 -1.87
N SER A 101 17.80 -6.99 -0.71
CA SER A 101 19.00 -7.68 -0.23
C SER A 101 19.33 -8.91 -1.09
N ARG A 102 20.56 -9.43 -0.98
CA ARG A 102 20.97 -10.66 -1.70
C ARG A 102 20.14 -11.88 -1.29
N SER A 103 19.79 -12.01 -0.02
CA SER A 103 18.93 -13.11 0.47
C SER A 103 17.51 -12.97 -0.06
N LEU A 104 16.93 -11.76 -0.01
CA LEU A 104 15.59 -11.52 -0.52
C LEU A 104 15.48 -11.86 -2.01
N ARG A 105 16.48 -11.49 -2.84
CA ARG A 105 16.51 -11.88 -4.25
C ARG A 105 16.46 -13.39 -4.49
N ARG A 106 17.01 -14.19 -3.57
CA ARG A 106 16.92 -15.66 -3.65
C ARG A 106 15.51 -16.13 -3.25
N SER A 107 14.92 -15.49 -2.24
CA SER A 107 13.57 -15.79 -1.76
C SER A 107 12.51 -15.54 -2.83
N LEU A 108 12.66 -14.54 -3.71
CA LEU A 108 11.70 -14.24 -4.78
C LEU A 108 11.33 -15.46 -5.64
N ARG A 109 12.28 -16.37 -5.91
CA ARG A 109 12.05 -17.56 -6.74
C ARG A 109 11.28 -18.69 -6.05
N ARG A 110 11.04 -18.57 -4.75
CA ARG A 110 10.38 -19.61 -3.94
C ARG A 110 8.86 -19.49 -3.95
N PHE A 111 8.34 -18.31 -4.27
CA PHE A 111 6.93 -18.01 -4.13
C PHE A 111 6.30 -17.78 -5.50
N GLU A 112 5.04 -18.20 -5.62
CA GLU A 112 4.15 -17.71 -6.67
C GLU A 112 3.54 -16.39 -6.18
N VAL A 113 3.40 -15.41 -7.07
CA VAL A 113 2.71 -14.15 -6.76
C VAL A 113 1.44 -14.07 -7.57
N ARG A 114 0.34 -13.72 -6.90
CA ARG A 114 -0.95 -13.46 -7.54
C ARG A 114 -1.43 -12.07 -7.16
N VAL A 115 -2.29 -11.50 -8.00
CA VAL A 115 -2.91 -10.19 -7.78
C VAL A 115 -4.40 -10.38 -7.79
N ASP A 116 -5.09 -9.79 -6.81
CA ASP A 116 -6.54 -9.72 -6.73
C ASP A 116 -7.28 -11.08 -6.71
N THR A 117 -6.60 -12.18 -6.38
CA THR A 117 -7.24 -13.52 -6.34
C THR A 117 -7.78 -13.91 -4.97
N ALA A 118 -7.31 -13.23 -3.90
CA ALA A 118 -7.65 -13.53 -2.51
C ALA A 118 -7.77 -12.26 -1.64
N PHE A 119 -8.22 -11.14 -2.21
CA PHE A 119 -8.27 -9.82 -1.53
C PHE A 119 -8.89 -9.86 -0.12
N THR A 120 -10.09 -10.44 0.01
CA THR A 120 -10.77 -10.52 1.31
C THR A 120 -9.98 -11.37 2.31
N GLU A 121 -9.33 -12.45 1.88
CA GLU A 121 -8.50 -13.29 2.75
C GLU A 121 -7.25 -12.53 3.21
N VAL A 122 -6.56 -11.82 2.31
CA VAL A 122 -5.41 -10.97 2.66
C VAL A 122 -5.77 -9.98 3.75
N MET A 123 -6.89 -9.25 3.62
CA MET A 123 -7.35 -8.32 4.64
C MET A 123 -7.63 -8.99 5.98
N GLN A 124 -8.30 -10.15 5.97
CA GLN A 124 -8.60 -10.90 7.19
C GLN A 124 -7.32 -11.36 7.91
N ARG A 125 -6.30 -11.80 7.15
CA ARG A 125 -4.99 -12.17 7.69
C ARG A 125 -4.22 -10.96 8.22
N CYS A 126 -4.33 -9.80 7.56
CA CYS A 126 -3.80 -8.53 8.07
C CYS A 126 -4.44 -8.15 9.41
N GLY A 127 -5.74 -8.39 9.57
CA GLY A 127 -6.53 -8.09 10.77
C GLY A 127 -6.48 -9.12 11.90
N ASP A 128 -5.61 -10.14 11.84
CA ASP A 128 -5.52 -11.18 12.88
C ASP A 128 -5.39 -10.55 14.28
N PRO A 129 -6.35 -10.77 15.19
CA PRO A 129 -6.37 -10.13 16.50
C PRO A 129 -5.21 -10.56 17.41
N ARG A 130 -4.50 -11.63 17.08
CA ARG A 130 -3.28 -12.05 17.79
C ARG A 130 -2.09 -11.14 17.49
N ARG A 131 -2.16 -10.32 16.44
CA ARG A 131 -1.16 -9.29 16.15
C ARG A 131 -1.35 -8.12 17.08
N ALA A 132 -0.27 -7.67 17.71
CA ALA A 132 -0.28 -6.56 18.67
C ALA A 132 -0.89 -5.25 18.12
N GLN A 133 -0.92 -5.07 16.79
CA GLN A 133 -1.43 -3.88 16.10
C GLN A 133 -2.66 -4.16 15.22
N GLY A 134 -3.38 -5.26 15.46
CA GLY A 134 -4.56 -5.63 14.66
C GLY A 134 -5.73 -4.65 14.83
N TRP A 135 -5.81 -3.64 13.97
CA TRP A 135 -6.87 -2.61 13.99
C TRP A 135 -8.02 -2.90 13.01
N ILE A 136 -7.76 -3.70 11.98
CA ILE A 136 -8.74 -4.06 10.95
C ILE A 136 -9.87 -4.87 11.61
N ASN A 137 -11.10 -4.35 11.51
CA ASN A 137 -12.32 -4.99 11.98
C ASN A 137 -13.22 -5.36 10.79
N ARG A 138 -14.41 -5.91 11.06
CA ARG A 138 -15.34 -6.33 10.01
C ARG A 138 -15.80 -5.16 9.12
N ASP A 139 -15.96 -3.97 9.69
CA ASP A 139 -16.43 -2.80 8.97
C ASP A 139 -15.37 -2.32 7.96
N ILE A 140 -14.10 -2.29 8.36
CA ILE A 140 -12.97 -2.02 7.46
C ILE A 140 -12.91 -3.08 6.34
N VAL A 141 -13.02 -4.37 6.67
CA VAL A 141 -13.03 -5.42 5.64
C VAL A 141 -14.16 -5.23 4.63
N ALA A 142 -15.38 -4.92 5.10
CA ALA A 142 -16.51 -4.67 4.22
C ALA A 142 -16.30 -3.43 3.34
N ALA A 143 -15.76 -2.35 3.91
CA ALA A 143 -15.52 -1.10 3.21
C ALA A 143 -14.51 -1.25 2.07
N TYR A 144 -13.36 -1.85 2.33
CA TYR A 144 -12.32 -2.03 1.32
C TYR A 144 -12.67 -3.14 0.32
N ARG A 145 -13.49 -4.12 0.69
CA ARG A 145 -14.08 -5.04 -0.28
C ARG A 145 -14.95 -4.30 -1.30
N ARG A 146 -15.74 -3.30 -0.87
CA ARG A 146 -16.49 -2.46 -1.81
C ARG A 146 -15.57 -1.66 -2.73
N LEU A 147 -14.44 -1.15 -2.21
CA LEU A 147 -13.42 -0.50 -3.05
C LEU A 147 -12.78 -1.47 -4.04
N PHE A 148 -12.52 -2.71 -3.63
CA PHE A 148 -12.02 -3.78 -4.50
C PHE A 148 -13.02 -4.11 -5.61
N ASP A 149 -14.30 -4.28 -5.27
CA ASP A 149 -15.38 -4.56 -6.22
C ASP A 149 -15.53 -3.40 -7.25
N LEU A 150 -15.18 -2.17 -6.86
CA LEU A 150 -15.15 -0.98 -7.73
C LEU A 150 -13.83 -0.79 -8.50
N GLY A 151 -12.82 -1.62 -8.26
CA GLY A 151 -11.51 -1.56 -8.93
C GLY A 151 -10.52 -0.56 -8.34
N TRP A 152 -10.75 -0.04 -7.12
CA TRP A 152 -9.87 0.94 -6.47
C TRP A 152 -8.90 0.32 -5.45
N ALA A 153 -9.25 -0.82 -4.87
CA ALA A 153 -8.39 -1.53 -3.92
C ALA A 153 -7.87 -2.81 -4.54
N HIS A 154 -6.63 -3.17 -4.20
CA HIS A 154 -5.93 -4.32 -4.78
C HIS A 154 -5.14 -5.09 -3.72
N SER A 155 -4.94 -6.38 -3.96
CA SER A 155 -4.06 -7.25 -3.17
C SER A 155 -2.91 -7.79 -4.00
N VAL A 156 -1.74 -7.89 -3.37
CA VAL A 156 -0.60 -8.65 -3.89
C VAL A 156 -0.32 -9.79 -2.92
N GLU A 157 -0.39 -11.01 -3.43
CA GLU A 157 -0.45 -12.23 -2.63
C GLU A 157 0.77 -13.09 -2.90
N THR A 158 1.35 -13.67 -1.84
CA THR A 158 2.45 -14.63 -1.96
C THR A 158 1.99 -16.02 -1.56
N TRP A 159 2.16 -16.94 -2.50
CA TRP A 159 1.71 -18.32 -2.42
C TRP A 159 2.91 -19.27 -2.39
N LEU A 160 2.80 -20.34 -1.60
CA LEU A 160 3.78 -21.41 -1.52
C LEU A 160 3.03 -22.73 -1.44
N ASP A 161 3.34 -23.65 -2.35
CA ASP A 161 2.70 -24.98 -2.42
C ASP A 161 1.16 -24.92 -2.44
N GLY A 162 0.59 -23.92 -3.11
CA GLY A 162 -0.86 -23.70 -3.22
C GLY A 162 -1.50 -22.96 -2.03
N GLU A 163 -0.74 -22.62 -1.01
CA GLU A 163 -1.23 -21.95 0.20
C GLU A 163 -0.87 -20.45 0.23
N LEU A 164 -1.82 -19.62 0.68
CA LEU A 164 -1.59 -18.19 0.89
C LEU A 164 -0.72 -17.97 2.15
N VAL A 165 0.55 -17.62 1.94
CA VAL A 165 1.57 -17.50 3.01
C VAL A 165 2.00 -16.07 3.31
N GLY A 166 1.58 -15.10 2.50
CA GLY A 166 1.76 -13.69 2.78
C GLY A 166 1.03 -12.82 1.77
N GLY A 167 1.12 -11.52 2.00
CA GLY A 167 0.52 -10.56 1.08
C GLY A 167 0.36 -9.19 1.70
N LEU A 168 -0.08 -8.27 0.87
CA LEU A 168 -0.45 -6.90 1.23
C LEU A 168 -1.68 -6.49 0.45
N TYR A 169 -2.35 -5.45 0.93
CA TYR A 169 -3.42 -4.79 0.19
C TYR A 169 -3.25 -3.27 0.27
N GLY A 170 -3.86 -2.57 -0.67
CA GLY A 170 -3.83 -1.12 -0.71
C GLY A 170 -4.86 -0.53 -1.66
N VAL A 171 -4.84 0.80 -1.76
CA VAL A 171 -5.74 1.59 -2.62
C VAL A 171 -4.93 2.35 -3.66
N ALA A 172 -5.31 2.25 -4.93
CA ALA A 172 -4.66 2.93 -6.04
C ALA A 172 -5.46 4.16 -6.46
N VAL A 173 -4.89 5.36 -6.36
CA VAL A 173 -5.57 6.63 -6.69
C VAL A 173 -4.63 7.57 -7.43
N GLY A 174 -4.92 7.91 -8.69
CA GLY A 174 -4.22 8.99 -9.40
C GLY A 174 -2.70 8.87 -9.47
N GLY A 175 -2.15 7.64 -9.53
CA GLY A 175 -0.71 7.36 -9.56
C GLY A 175 -0.07 7.12 -8.18
N LEU A 176 -0.83 7.30 -7.09
CA LEU A 176 -0.49 6.87 -5.74
C LEU A 176 -0.98 5.43 -5.52
N PHE A 177 -0.17 4.62 -4.82
CA PHE A 177 -0.66 3.42 -4.13
C PHE A 177 -0.49 3.60 -2.63
N ALA A 178 -1.58 3.61 -1.87
CA ALA A 178 -1.56 3.61 -0.41
C ALA A 178 -1.53 2.17 0.10
N GLY A 179 -0.38 1.73 0.61
CA GLY A 179 -0.22 0.38 1.17
C GLY A 179 -0.81 0.33 2.57
N GLU A 180 -1.91 -0.39 2.77
CA GLU A 180 -2.68 -0.32 4.03
C GLU A 180 -2.14 -1.25 5.11
N SER A 181 -1.86 -2.50 4.72
CA SER A 181 -1.28 -3.48 5.64
C SER A 181 -0.70 -4.66 4.89
N MET A 182 0.14 -5.40 5.59
CA MET A 182 0.72 -6.64 5.09
C MET A 182 0.77 -7.70 6.18
N PHE A 183 0.82 -8.96 5.77
CA PHE A 183 0.99 -10.11 6.63
C PHE A 183 1.96 -11.13 6.01
N HIS A 184 2.50 -12.00 6.86
CA HIS A 184 3.24 -13.18 6.44
C HIS A 184 3.03 -14.29 7.46
N ARG A 185 3.11 -15.54 7.00
CA ARG A 185 3.17 -16.76 7.79
C ARG A 185 4.50 -17.50 7.63
N VAL A 186 5.25 -17.15 6.58
CA VAL A 186 6.57 -17.69 6.25
C VAL A 186 7.52 -16.52 6.04
N ASP A 187 8.78 -16.70 6.41
CA ASP A 187 9.82 -15.69 6.24
C ASP A 187 9.88 -15.16 4.80
N ASP A 188 10.10 -13.86 4.69
CA ASP A 188 10.17 -13.07 3.46
C ASP A 188 8.86 -12.97 2.64
N ALA A 189 7.78 -13.68 2.96
CA ALA A 189 6.56 -13.69 2.15
C ALA A 189 5.94 -12.28 1.96
N SER A 190 5.87 -11.45 3.01
CA SER A 190 5.39 -10.06 2.89
C SER A 190 6.36 -9.16 2.11
N LYS A 191 7.67 -9.41 2.23
CA LYS A 191 8.70 -8.64 1.49
C LYS A 191 8.64 -8.96 0.01
N VAL A 192 8.41 -10.22 -0.35
CA VAL A 192 8.24 -10.66 -1.74
C VAL A 192 6.99 -10.00 -2.33
N ALA A 193 5.88 -9.93 -1.59
CA ALA A 193 4.69 -9.19 -2.01
C ALA A 193 4.96 -7.70 -2.24
N LEU A 194 5.74 -7.06 -1.35
CA LEU A 194 6.15 -5.66 -1.53
C LEU A 194 7.05 -5.46 -2.76
N VAL A 195 8.01 -6.34 -2.99
CA VAL A 195 8.88 -6.28 -4.18
C VAL A 195 8.03 -6.39 -5.45
N ALA A 196 7.10 -7.35 -5.50
CA ALA A 196 6.19 -7.51 -6.63
C ALA A 196 5.26 -6.31 -6.82
N LEU A 197 4.74 -5.73 -5.73
CA LEU A 197 3.97 -4.48 -5.81
C LEU A 197 4.78 -3.36 -6.46
N VAL A 198 6.02 -3.15 -6.03
CA VAL A 198 6.85 -2.08 -6.60
C VAL A 198 7.13 -2.30 -8.09
N GLU A 199 7.36 -3.55 -8.51
CA GLU A 199 7.51 -3.89 -9.93
C GLU A 199 6.24 -3.57 -10.73
N LEU A 200 5.06 -3.92 -10.20
CA LEU A 200 3.78 -3.56 -10.81
C LEU A 200 3.62 -2.04 -10.91
N LEU A 201 3.93 -1.30 -9.84
CA LEU A 201 3.84 0.15 -9.81
C LEU A 201 4.78 0.81 -10.83
N ASP A 202 5.99 0.28 -10.99
CA ASP A 202 6.95 0.77 -12.00
C ASP A 202 6.47 0.51 -13.44
N ASP A 203 5.77 -0.60 -13.69
CA ASP A 203 5.19 -0.93 -15.01
C ASP A 203 3.94 -0.09 -15.35
N HIS A 204 3.28 0.48 -14.34
CA HIS A 204 2.06 1.29 -14.47
C HIS A 204 2.28 2.81 -14.26
N ASP A 205 3.53 3.28 -14.33
CA ASP A 205 3.93 4.68 -14.14
C ASP A 205 3.43 5.32 -12.84
N ALA A 206 3.21 4.51 -11.79
CA ALA A 206 2.87 5.02 -10.48
C ALA A 206 4.05 5.82 -9.90
N THR A 207 3.73 6.90 -9.20
CA THR A 207 4.71 7.89 -8.76
C THR A 207 5.10 7.73 -7.30
N LEU A 208 4.24 7.11 -6.49
CA LEU A 208 4.41 7.04 -5.05
C LEU A 208 3.78 5.78 -4.43
N LEU A 209 4.52 5.11 -3.56
CA LEU A 209 3.97 4.13 -2.61
C LEU A 209 3.96 4.76 -1.21
N ASP A 210 2.77 5.06 -0.71
CA ASP A 210 2.55 5.56 0.65
C ASP A 210 2.50 4.39 1.64
N CYS A 211 3.25 4.54 2.72
CA CYS A 211 3.37 3.56 3.81
C CYS A 211 2.85 4.11 5.13
N GLN A 212 2.25 5.32 5.13
CA GLN A 212 1.73 6.08 6.27
C GLN A 212 2.76 6.33 7.37
N TRP A 213 3.14 5.29 8.12
CA TRP A 213 4.15 5.33 9.17
C TRP A 213 5.39 4.50 8.85
N ARG A 214 6.53 5.04 9.27
CA ARG A 214 7.81 4.36 9.14
C ARG A 214 7.94 3.32 10.24
N THR A 215 8.22 2.09 9.85
CA THR A 215 8.63 1.02 10.77
C THR A 215 10.08 0.63 10.48
N GLU A 216 10.79 0.07 11.47
CA GLU A 216 12.14 -0.45 11.26
C GLU A 216 12.18 -1.48 10.14
N HIS A 217 11.15 -2.34 10.08
CA HIS A 217 10.99 -3.33 9.01
C HIS A 217 10.96 -2.69 7.63
N LEU A 218 10.07 -1.72 7.41
CA LEU A 218 9.92 -1.04 6.12
C LEU A 218 11.15 -0.21 5.75
N ALA A 219 11.82 0.38 6.75
CA ALA A 219 13.06 1.12 6.53
C ALA A 219 14.18 0.24 5.93
N THR A 220 14.23 -1.05 6.28
CA THR A 220 15.19 -1.98 5.66
C THR A 220 14.96 -2.17 4.16
N LEU A 221 13.73 -1.93 3.69
CA LEU A 221 13.30 -2.05 2.30
C LEU A 221 13.37 -0.72 1.52
N GLY A 222 13.80 0.36 2.16
CA GLY A 222 14.02 1.66 1.51
C GLY A 222 12.98 2.72 1.81
N VAL A 223 11.98 2.43 2.66
CA VAL A 223 11.02 3.44 3.13
C VAL A 223 11.75 4.51 3.95
N VAL A 224 11.45 5.76 3.65
CA VAL A 224 11.99 6.96 4.30
C VAL A 224 10.91 7.68 5.11
#